data_AF-A0A2G5BKM1-F1
#
_entry.id   AF-A0A2G5BKM1-F1
#
_cell.length_a   1.000
_cell.length_b   1.000
_cell.length_c   1.000
_cell.angle_alpha   90.00
_cell.angle_beta   90.00
_cell.angle_gamma   90.00
#
_symmetry.space_group_name_H-M   'P 1'
#
loop_
_entity.id
_entity.type
_entity.pdbx_description
1 polymer ?
#
loop_
_entity_poly.entity_id
_entity_poly.type
_entity_poly.pdbx_seq_one_letter_code
_entity_poly.pdbx_strand_id
1 'polypeptide(L)'
;MDRSADVFGETLQTNNVAQIIVLRFLKDTDLSSGVPGVIVSNTHLFWVPEACYERLQQQLLLSRALNVMRQKYPKYPVISCGDYNTTPDDAGYALLTNPRPVKLSEQQFDKLLPRTLDENGSDNEHENGNSETSQASAMSYSEMAAAGTVAETDNALKKRRMLELEERKVEEQLQRDIERVGRLVSTIQRESEPLTSCYSTYADLDTSYRTDQWQGEPIYTNYTNWKGTLDYILYTPAAGLSLQSVLSLPPEIQLKPGLPNDVFPSDHISLVARFDIARM
;
A
#
# COMPACT_ATOMS: atom_id res chain seq x y z
N MET A 1 23.28 -23.45 0.92
CA MET A 1 23.35 -22.83 2.25
C MET A 1 21.92 -22.63 2.66
N ASP A 2 21.48 -23.46 3.59
CA ASP A 2 20.14 -23.52 4.16
C ASP A 2 19.79 -22.15 4.76
N ARG A 3 18.78 -21.48 4.19
CA ARG A 3 18.14 -20.28 4.76
C ARG A 3 16.74 -20.64 5.23
N SER A 4 16.59 -21.72 5.99
CA SER A 4 15.48 -21.83 6.92
C SER A 4 15.67 -20.80 8.03
N ALA A 5 15.29 -19.57 7.75
CA ALA A 5 15.33 -18.48 8.69
C ALA A 5 13.87 -18.08 8.96
N ASP A 6 13.27 -18.74 9.96
CA ASP A 6 12.18 -18.17 10.75
C ASP A 6 12.69 -16.83 11.31
N VAL A 7 12.50 -15.74 10.56
CA VAL A 7 12.92 -14.40 10.95
C VAL A 7 11.70 -13.51 10.94
N PHE A 8 10.92 -13.64 12.01
CA PHE A 8 9.94 -12.65 12.41
C PHE A 8 10.65 -11.31 12.70
N GLY A 9 10.39 -10.27 11.89
CA GLY A 9 10.71 -8.88 12.24
C GLY A 9 11.88 -8.20 11.52
N GLU A 10 12.55 -8.83 10.55
CA GLU A 10 13.53 -8.12 9.70
C GLU A 10 12.85 -7.44 8.50
N THR A 11 13.33 -6.24 8.13
CA THR A 11 12.85 -5.57 6.92
C THR A 11 13.39 -6.26 5.69
N LEU A 12 12.51 -6.59 4.77
CA LEU A 12 12.87 -7.25 3.52
C LEU A 12 13.73 -6.34 2.64
N GLN A 13 14.74 -6.92 2.00
CA GLN A 13 15.45 -6.26 0.92
C GLN A 13 14.64 -6.38 -0.38
N THR A 14 13.99 -5.29 -0.77
CA THR A 14 13.02 -5.29 -1.86
C THR A 14 13.57 -4.76 -3.19
N ASN A 15 14.74 -4.09 -3.16
CA ASN A 15 15.44 -3.52 -4.33
C ASN A 15 14.63 -2.54 -5.21
N ASN A 16 13.47 -2.08 -4.75
CA ASN A 16 12.71 -1.02 -5.41
C ASN A 16 13.51 0.29 -5.41
N VAL A 17 13.28 1.10 -6.45
CA VAL A 17 13.92 2.40 -6.64
C VAL A 17 12.88 3.48 -6.85
N ALA A 18 13.25 4.72 -6.50
CA ALA A 18 12.51 5.90 -6.91
C ALA A 18 13.37 6.75 -7.84
N GLN A 19 12.76 7.26 -8.90
CA GLN A 19 13.34 8.25 -9.79
C GLN A 19 12.84 9.64 -9.37
N ILE A 20 13.74 10.62 -9.32
CA ILE A 20 13.37 12.01 -9.03
C ILE A 20 14.12 12.91 -9.99
N ILE A 21 13.38 13.75 -10.72
CA ILE A 21 13.91 14.68 -11.70
C ILE A 21 13.36 16.08 -11.37
N VAL A 22 14.24 17.08 -11.44
CA VAL A 22 13.85 18.48 -11.30
C VAL A 22 13.91 19.13 -12.68
N LEU A 23 12.76 19.53 -13.20
CA LEU A 23 12.62 20.12 -14.52
C LEU A 23 12.40 21.62 -14.40
N ARG A 24 13.21 22.41 -15.10
CA ARG A 24 12.99 23.86 -15.23
C ARG A 24 12.24 24.11 -16.54
N PHE A 25 11.24 24.99 -16.51
CA PHE A 25 10.58 25.40 -17.75
C PHE A 25 11.51 26.29 -18.58
N LEU A 26 11.62 25.99 -19.87
CA LEU A 26 12.31 26.87 -20.83
C LEU A 26 11.43 28.12 -21.02
N LYS A 27 12.05 29.31 -20.99
CA LYS A 27 11.34 30.60 -21.01
C LYS A 27 10.43 30.74 -22.24
N ASP A 28 9.19 31.15 -21.99
CA ASP A 28 8.64 32.35 -22.65
C ASP A 28 8.60 33.48 -21.59
N THR A 29 8.76 34.71 -22.07
CA THR A 29 9.23 35.97 -21.45
C THR A 29 8.46 36.51 -20.21
N ASP A 30 9.21 37.23 -19.33
CA ASP A 30 8.81 38.15 -18.23
C ASP A 30 8.06 37.60 -16.98
N LEU A 31 8.70 36.95 -15.99
CA LEU A 31 9.43 37.51 -14.81
C LEU A 31 8.66 38.56 -13.98
N SER A 32 7.91 38.16 -12.93
CA SER A 32 8.39 38.25 -11.54
C SER A 32 7.65 37.39 -10.47
N SER A 33 6.66 36.54 -10.80
CA SER A 33 5.80 35.81 -9.85
C SER A 33 5.08 34.54 -10.37
N GLY A 34 5.78 33.64 -11.10
CA GLY A 34 5.24 32.35 -11.58
C GLY A 34 6.01 31.11 -11.08
N VAL A 35 5.49 29.90 -11.39
CA VAL A 35 6.13 28.62 -11.05
C VAL A 35 7.33 28.37 -11.98
N PRO A 36 8.58 28.19 -11.49
CA PRO A 36 9.78 28.16 -12.35
C PRO A 36 10.07 26.79 -12.98
N GLY A 37 9.37 25.75 -12.55
CA GLY A 37 9.60 24.37 -12.94
C GLY A 37 8.79 23.42 -12.07
N VAL A 38 9.07 22.12 -12.19
CA VAL A 38 8.35 21.06 -11.48
C VAL A 38 9.33 20.00 -10.98
N ILE A 39 9.06 19.42 -9.83
CA ILE A 39 9.73 18.22 -9.33
C ILE A 39 8.84 17.04 -9.73
N VAL A 40 9.41 16.10 -10.48
CA VAL A 40 8.70 14.88 -10.91
C VAL A 40 9.37 13.68 -10.28
N SER A 41 8.60 12.84 -9.60
CA SER A 41 9.04 11.52 -9.16
C SER A 41 8.27 10.41 -9.83
N ASN A 42 8.92 9.25 -9.95
CA ASN A 42 8.31 8.01 -10.38
C ASN A 42 8.81 6.86 -9.49
N THR A 43 7.94 5.92 -9.14
CA THR A 43 8.31 4.75 -8.34
C THR A 43 7.46 3.54 -8.74
N HIS A 44 7.94 2.36 -8.39
CA HIS A 44 7.14 1.15 -8.34
C HIS A 44 7.41 0.53 -6.96
N LEU A 45 6.43 0.60 -6.06
CA LEU A 45 6.59 0.11 -4.68
C LEU A 45 6.51 -1.42 -4.61
N PHE A 46 6.93 -2.00 -3.49
CA PHE A 46 7.00 -3.45 -3.35
C PHE A 46 5.65 -4.14 -3.55
N TRP A 47 5.62 -5.14 -4.44
CA TRP A 47 4.40 -5.68 -5.04
C TRP A 47 3.66 -6.71 -4.17
N VAL A 48 4.34 -7.33 -3.20
CA VAL A 48 3.72 -8.39 -2.39
C VAL A 48 2.52 -7.82 -1.63
N PRO A 49 1.29 -8.35 -1.81
CA PRO A 49 0.07 -7.74 -1.26
C PRO A 49 0.13 -7.49 0.25
N GLU A 50 0.66 -8.43 1.01
CA GLU A 50 0.74 -8.38 2.47
C GLU A 50 1.86 -7.47 3.00
N ALA A 51 2.79 -7.04 2.15
CA ALA A 51 3.98 -6.29 2.52
C ALA A 51 3.73 -4.78 2.65
N CYS A 52 2.62 -4.40 3.29
CA CYS A 52 2.28 -2.98 3.52
C CYS A 52 3.34 -2.28 4.38
N TYR A 53 4.00 -3.01 5.28
CA TYR A 53 5.07 -2.50 6.12
C TYR A 53 6.27 -2.00 5.29
N GLU A 54 6.69 -2.80 4.30
CA GLU A 54 7.76 -2.48 3.36
C GLU A 54 7.39 -1.28 2.50
N ARG A 55 6.17 -1.27 1.95
CA ARG A 55 5.66 -0.13 1.17
C ARG A 55 5.62 1.14 2.00
N LEU A 56 5.20 1.08 3.26
CA LEU A 56 5.16 2.24 4.16
C LEU A 56 6.55 2.85 4.38
N GLN A 57 7.56 2.00 4.56
CA GLN A 57 8.95 2.46 4.69
C GLN A 57 9.46 3.10 3.40
N GLN A 58 9.17 2.49 2.24
CA GLN A 58 9.52 3.04 0.93
C GLN A 58 8.85 4.40 0.68
N GLN A 59 7.57 4.55 1.04
CA GLN A 59 6.83 5.81 0.97
C GLN A 59 7.47 6.90 1.84
N LEU A 60 7.87 6.57 3.07
CA LEU A 60 8.58 7.52 3.94
C LEU A 60 9.91 7.98 3.33
N LEU A 61 10.69 7.04 2.77
CA LEU A 61 11.96 7.37 2.11
C LEU A 61 11.75 8.26 0.88
N LEU A 62 10.77 7.94 0.04
CA LEU A 62 10.38 8.77 -1.11
C LEU A 62 9.96 10.18 -0.64
N SER A 63 9.12 10.27 0.39
CA SER A 63 8.67 11.55 0.92
C SER A 63 9.83 12.40 1.46
N ARG A 64 10.78 11.79 2.17
CA ARG A 64 12.00 12.47 2.64
C ARG A 64 12.85 12.97 1.48
N ALA A 65 13.04 12.16 0.44
CA ALA A 65 13.78 12.58 -0.76
C ALA A 65 13.10 13.74 -1.48
N LEU A 66 11.76 13.72 -1.59
CA LEU A 66 10.97 14.82 -2.13
C LEU A 66 11.08 16.08 -1.28
N ASN A 67 11.08 15.96 0.05
CA ASN A 67 11.26 17.09 0.96
C ASN A 67 12.63 17.76 0.78
N VAL A 68 13.70 16.98 0.58
CA VAL A 68 15.02 17.53 0.25
C VAL A 68 14.96 18.34 -1.05
N MET A 69 14.26 17.85 -2.08
CA MET A 69 14.09 18.60 -3.32
C MET A 69 13.23 19.85 -3.14
N ARG A 70 12.14 19.80 -2.37
CA ARG A 70 11.31 20.98 -2.05
C ARG A 70 12.09 22.05 -1.30
N GLN A 71 12.93 21.67 -0.33
CA GLN A 71 13.78 22.62 0.38
C GLN A 71 14.75 23.33 -0.59
N LYS A 72 15.28 22.60 -1.58
CA LYS A 72 16.16 23.16 -2.61
C LYS A 72 15.40 23.99 -3.67
N TYR A 73 14.15 23.64 -3.96
CA TYR A 73 13.30 24.25 -4.98
C TYR A 73 11.91 24.59 -4.43
N PRO A 74 11.80 25.55 -3.48
CA PRO A 74 10.57 25.79 -2.71
C PRO A 74 9.37 26.31 -3.52
N LYS A 75 9.62 26.76 -4.76
CA LYS A 75 8.57 27.25 -5.68
C LYS A 75 8.13 26.19 -6.70
N TYR A 76 8.71 24.98 -6.65
CA TYR A 76 8.43 23.93 -7.62
C TYR A 76 7.38 22.98 -7.02
N PRO A 77 6.18 22.86 -7.62
CA PRO A 77 5.22 21.84 -7.23
C PRO A 77 5.82 20.44 -7.46
N VAL A 78 5.30 19.47 -6.73
CA VAL A 78 5.63 18.05 -6.91
C VAL A 78 4.53 17.36 -7.69
N ILE A 79 4.94 16.53 -8.65
CA ILE A 79 4.14 15.48 -9.26
C ILE A 79 4.84 14.16 -8.97
N SER A 80 4.17 13.23 -8.29
CA SER A 80 4.69 11.91 -7.94
C SER A 80 3.82 10.83 -8.59
N CYS A 81 4.35 10.25 -9.66
CA CYS A 81 3.72 9.16 -10.38
C CYS A 81 4.18 7.80 -9.85
N GLY A 82 3.44 6.75 -10.15
CA GLY A 82 3.93 5.40 -10.00
C GLY A 82 2.85 4.36 -9.78
N ASP A 83 3.29 3.12 -9.81
CA ASP A 83 2.57 1.99 -9.22
C ASP A 83 2.94 1.94 -7.73
N TYR A 84 1.98 2.29 -6.88
CA TYR A 84 2.19 2.30 -5.43
C TYR A 84 1.83 0.97 -4.78
N ASN A 85 1.29 0.00 -5.53
CA ASN A 85 0.83 -1.28 -5.00
C ASN A 85 -0.02 -1.13 -3.72
N THR A 86 -0.85 -0.09 -3.67
CA THR A 86 -1.75 0.22 -2.54
C THR A 86 -3.10 0.61 -3.09
N THR A 87 -4.18 0.11 -2.50
CA THR A 87 -5.54 0.49 -2.92
C THR A 87 -6.03 1.74 -2.18
N PRO A 88 -7.06 2.44 -2.68
CA PRO A 88 -7.57 3.67 -2.04
C PRO A 88 -8.07 3.48 -0.60
N ASP A 89 -8.44 2.26 -0.20
CA ASP A 89 -8.88 1.90 1.15
C ASP A 89 -7.73 1.48 2.10
N ASP A 90 -6.50 1.35 1.60
CA ASP A 90 -5.34 1.00 2.42
C ASP A 90 -4.77 2.18 3.21
N ALA A 91 -4.09 1.86 4.31
CA ALA A 91 -3.41 2.85 5.15
C ALA A 91 -2.32 3.63 4.38
N GLY A 92 -1.63 2.98 3.43
CA GLY A 92 -0.59 3.61 2.62
C GLY A 92 -1.15 4.76 1.79
N TYR A 93 -2.27 4.54 1.09
CA TYR A 93 -2.97 5.58 0.35
C TYR A 93 -3.46 6.70 1.28
N ALA A 94 -4.14 6.36 2.37
CA ALA A 94 -4.61 7.36 3.35
C ALA A 94 -3.46 8.22 3.90
N LEU A 95 -2.29 7.62 4.13
CA LEU A 95 -1.10 8.34 4.57
C LEU A 95 -0.43 9.14 3.45
N LEU A 96 -0.68 8.87 2.17
CA LEU A 96 -0.21 9.72 1.08
C LEU A 96 -1.13 10.93 0.86
N THR A 97 -2.44 10.76 1.00
CA THR A 97 -3.43 11.71 0.46
C THR A 97 -4.24 12.47 1.50
N ASN A 98 -4.50 11.91 2.68
CA ASN A 98 -5.40 12.54 3.63
C ASN A 98 -4.73 13.70 4.39
N PRO A 99 -5.50 14.76 4.71
CA PRO A 99 -5.06 15.81 5.62
C PRO A 99 -4.56 15.24 6.95
N ARG A 100 -3.53 15.87 7.51
CA ARG A 100 -2.97 15.46 8.80
C ARG A 100 -3.78 16.04 9.96
N PRO A 101 -3.94 15.31 11.09
CA PRO A 101 -3.53 13.92 11.30
C PRO A 101 -4.49 12.92 10.62
N VAL A 102 -3.95 11.78 10.18
CA VAL A 102 -4.71 10.69 9.58
C VAL A 102 -5.11 9.70 10.68
N LYS A 103 -6.41 9.48 10.85
CA LYS A 103 -6.93 8.46 11.76
C LYS A 103 -7.13 7.15 11.00
N LEU A 104 -6.21 6.20 11.18
CA LEU A 104 -6.34 4.85 10.62
C LEU A 104 -7.35 4.03 11.42
N SER A 105 -8.11 3.17 10.73
CA SER A 105 -8.88 2.12 11.40
C SER A 105 -7.96 1.03 11.96
N GLU A 106 -8.47 0.20 12.88
CA GLU A 106 -7.72 -0.95 13.40
C GLU A 106 -7.29 -1.88 12.25
N GLN A 107 -8.21 -2.21 11.35
CA GLN A 107 -7.90 -3.04 10.17
C GLN A 107 -6.81 -2.44 9.27
N GLN A 108 -6.83 -1.12 9.06
CA GLN A 108 -5.80 -0.42 8.29
C GLN A 108 -4.44 -0.48 9.00
N PHE A 109 -4.43 -0.29 10.32
CA PHE A 109 -3.21 -0.34 11.11
C PHE A 109 -2.63 -1.78 11.18
N ASP A 110 -3.48 -2.78 11.36
CA ASP A 110 -3.08 -4.19 11.44
C ASP A 110 -2.42 -4.67 10.14
N LYS A 111 -2.93 -4.22 8.97
CA LYS A 111 -2.29 -4.48 7.67
C LYS A 111 -0.86 -3.94 7.59
N LEU A 112 -0.50 -2.90 8.35
CA LEU A 112 0.85 -2.32 8.36
C LEU A 112 1.85 -3.10 9.21
N LEU A 113 1.40 -4.07 10.02
CA LEU A 113 2.30 -4.86 10.84
C LEU A 113 3.19 -5.74 9.93
N PRO A 114 4.50 -5.84 10.21
CA PRO A 114 5.40 -6.71 9.46
C PRO A 114 4.88 -8.15 9.46
N ARG A 115 4.92 -8.81 8.31
CA ARG A 115 4.59 -10.23 8.19
C ARG A 115 5.82 -11.03 7.79
N THR A 116 5.92 -12.25 8.29
CA THR A 116 6.81 -13.25 7.72
C THR A 116 6.28 -13.62 6.35
N LEU A 117 7.02 -13.29 5.30
CA LEU A 117 6.74 -13.82 3.98
C LEU A 117 7.46 -15.15 3.84
N ASP A 118 6.73 -16.19 3.50
CA ASP A 118 7.35 -17.46 3.11
C ASP A 118 8.15 -17.24 1.81
N GLU A 119 9.35 -17.82 1.70
CA GLU A 119 10.25 -17.65 0.53
C GLU A 119 9.62 -18.10 -0.81
N ASN A 120 8.47 -18.76 -0.78
CA ASN A 120 7.67 -19.12 -1.95
C ASN A 120 6.53 -18.13 -2.17
N GLY A 121 6.84 -16.99 -2.79
CA GLY A 121 5.85 -16.11 -3.41
C GLY A 121 5.19 -16.79 -4.62
N SER A 122 4.45 -17.87 -4.39
CA SER A 122 3.58 -18.51 -5.38
C SER A 122 2.14 -18.37 -4.95
N ASP A 123 1.39 -17.59 -5.71
CA ASP A 123 -0.06 -17.48 -5.68
C ASP A 123 -0.72 -18.84 -5.43
N ASN A 124 -1.48 -18.94 -4.35
CA ASN A 124 -2.56 -19.90 -4.19
C ASN A 124 -3.55 -19.40 -3.13
N GLU A 125 -4.12 -18.22 -3.34
CA GLU A 125 -5.46 -17.95 -2.82
C GLU A 125 -6.47 -18.63 -3.75
N HIS A 126 -6.69 -19.92 -3.53
CA HIS A 126 -7.91 -20.57 -3.96
C HIS A 126 -8.99 -20.32 -2.91
N GLU A 127 -9.77 -19.25 -3.09
CA GLU A 127 -11.14 -19.22 -2.58
C GLU A 127 -11.92 -20.36 -3.25
N ASN A 128 -12.07 -21.47 -2.53
CA ASN A 128 -13.18 -22.40 -2.77
C ASN A 128 -14.10 -22.33 -1.56
N GLY A 129 -15.10 -21.47 -1.67
CA GLY A 129 -16.37 -21.69 -1.01
C GLY A 129 -16.97 -22.99 -1.53
N ASN A 130 -16.85 -24.06 -0.76
CA ASN A 130 -17.83 -25.12 -0.83
C ASN A 130 -18.09 -25.67 0.56
N SER A 131 -19.34 -25.46 0.99
CA SER A 131 -19.94 -26.07 2.15
C SER A 131 -20.02 -27.59 1.95
N GLU A 132 -19.22 -28.35 2.67
CA GLU A 132 -19.57 -29.72 2.98
C GLU A 132 -19.47 -29.95 4.49
N THR A 133 -20.67 -30.11 5.04
CA THR A 133 -21.00 -30.65 6.34
C THR A 133 -20.12 -31.84 6.71
N SER A 134 -19.35 -31.71 7.80
CA SER A 134 -18.98 -32.86 8.62
C SER A 134 -19.44 -32.60 10.06
N GLN A 135 -20.52 -33.28 10.41
CA GLN A 135 -20.95 -33.46 11.79
C GLN A 135 -19.83 -34.20 12.54
N ALA A 136 -18.99 -33.48 13.26
CA ALA A 136 -18.21 -34.06 14.34
C ALA A 136 -19.05 -34.01 15.60
N SER A 137 -19.69 -35.15 15.88
CA SER A 137 -20.51 -35.45 17.03
C SER A 137 -19.90 -34.94 18.34
N ALA A 138 -20.73 -34.26 19.14
CA ALA A 138 -20.45 -33.95 20.53
C ALA A 138 -20.22 -35.26 21.31
N MET A 139 -18.95 -35.62 21.54
CA MET A 139 -18.60 -36.64 22.52
C MET A 139 -18.62 -36.02 23.91
N SER A 140 -19.61 -36.47 24.68
CA SER A 140 -19.81 -36.26 26.12
C SER A 140 -18.49 -36.28 26.91
N TYR A 141 -18.24 -35.19 27.64
CA TYR A 141 -17.26 -35.16 28.73
C TYR A 141 -17.78 -35.99 29.90
N SER A 142 -17.57 -37.30 29.85
CA SER A 142 -17.63 -38.14 31.04
C SER A 142 -16.82 -39.40 30.79
N GLU A 143 -15.89 -39.67 31.71
CA GLU A 143 -15.11 -40.89 31.88
C GLU A 143 -13.81 -41.01 31.08
N MET A 144 -12.70 -40.61 31.73
CA MET A 144 -11.51 -41.49 31.87
C MET A 144 -10.53 -40.87 32.87
N ALA A 145 -10.77 -41.16 34.15
CA ALA A 145 -9.75 -41.07 35.18
C ALA A 145 -9.14 -42.47 35.37
N ALA A 146 -7.93 -42.71 34.87
CA ALA A 146 -6.96 -43.63 35.48
C ALA A 146 -5.62 -43.67 34.70
N ALA A 147 -4.54 -43.40 35.45
CA ALA A 147 -3.17 -43.85 35.25
C ALA A 147 -2.37 -43.37 34.00
N GLY A 148 -2.07 -42.07 33.94
CA GLY A 148 -0.90 -41.58 33.20
C GLY A 148 0.36 -41.76 34.06
N THR A 149 1.45 -42.26 33.47
CA THR A 149 2.74 -42.41 34.17
C THR A 149 3.35 -41.03 34.48
N VAL A 150 4.16 -40.92 35.55
CA VAL A 150 4.84 -39.66 35.94
C VAL A 150 5.62 -39.03 34.78
N ALA A 151 6.18 -39.85 33.89
CA ALA A 151 6.91 -39.42 32.71
C ALA A 151 6.01 -38.79 31.63
N GLU A 152 4.78 -39.28 31.45
CA GLU A 152 3.79 -38.69 30.51
C GLU A 152 3.28 -37.35 31.02
N THR A 153 3.06 -37.22 32.33
CA THR A 153 2.68 -35.95 32.96
C THR A 153 3.81 -34.90 32.90
N ASP A 154 5.07 -35.32 33.08
CA ASP A 154 6.23 -34.43 32.96
C ASP A 154 6.43 -33.93 31.52
N ASN A 155 6.18 -34.79 30.53
CA ASN A 155 6.29 -34.41 29.12
C ASN A 155 5.19 -33.43 28.71
N ALA A 156 3.95 -33.65 29.17
CA ALA A 156 2.84 -32.72 28.97
C ALA A 156 3.09 -31.36 29.64
N LEU A 157 3.65 -31.35 30.85
CA LEU A 157 4.00 -30.12 31.57
C LEU A 157 5.11 -29.33 30.87
N LYS A 158 6.14 -30.02 30.35
CA LYS A 158 7.17 -29.39 29.52
C LYS A 158 6.60 -28.78 28.24
N LYS A 159 5.73 -29.50 27.54
CA LYS A 159 5.09 -28.99 26.32
C LYS A 159 4.25 -27.74 26.59
N ARG A 160 3.47 -27.71 27.69
CA ARG A 160 2.73 -26.51 28.10
C ARG A 160 3.65 -25.32 28.39
N ARG A 161 4.73 -25.52 29.15
CA ARG A 161 5.70 -24.44 29.43
C ARG A 161 6.37 -23.93 28.17
N MET A 162 6.68 -24.79 27.21
CA MET A 162 7.24 -24.38 25.92
C MET A 162 6.24 -23.53 25.13
N LEU A 163 4.97 -23.92 25.09
CA LEU A 163 3.91 -23.13 24.44
C LEU A 163 3.72 -21.77 25.11
N GLU A 164 3.69 -21.70 26.44
CA GLU A 164 3.60 -20.44 27.19
C GLU A 164 4.80 -19.51 26.92
N LEU A 165 6.00 -20.09 26.73
CA LEU A 165 7.20 -19.34 26.36
C LEU A 165 7.14 -18.83 24.92
N GLU A 166 6.58 -19.61 23.99
CA GLU A 166 6.37 -19.22 22.59
C GLU A 166 5.31 -18.12 22.48
N GLU A 167 4.18 -18.27 23.17
CA GLU A 167 3.10 -17.26 23.22
C GLU A 167 3.64 -15.92 23.74
N ARG A 168 4.38 -15.93 24.84
CA ARG A 168 5.00 -14.70 25.37
C ARG A 168 5.98 -14.07 24.39
N LYS A 169 6.78 -14.86 23.65
CA LYS A 169 7.70 -14.33 22.63
C LYS A 169 6.93 -13.67 21.48
N VAL A 170 5.82 -14.27 21.06
CA VAL A 170 4.95 -13.73 20.01
C VAL A 170 4.31 -12.41 20.45
N GLU A 171 3.78 -12.34 21.67
CA GLU A 171 3.21 -11.11 22.24
C GLU A 171 4.25 -9.99 22.36
N GLU A 172 5.44 -10.30 22.88
CA GLU A 172 6.54 -9.34 22.99
C GLU A 172 6.98 -8.83 21.61
N GLN A 173 6.98 -9.69 20.59
CA GLN A 173 7.30 -9.30 19.21
C GLN A 173 6.21 -8.42 18.60
N LEU A 174 4.95 -8.81 18.74
CA LEU A 174 3.81 -8.02 18.26
C LEU A 174 3.83 -6.62 18.88
N GLN A 175 4.10 -6.51 20.18
CA GLN A 175 4.21 -5.21 20.85
C GLN A 175 5.35 -4.34 20.26
N ARG A 176 6.51 -4.95 19.98
CA ARG A 176 7.62 -4.24 19.30
C ARG A 176 7.23 -3.75 17.91
N ASP A 177 6.49 -4.55 17.17
CA ASP A 177 6.04 -4.24 15.81
C ASP A 177 4.98 -3.14 15.79
N ILE A 178 4.01 -3.18 16.71
CA ILE A 178 3.03 -2.11 16.92
C ILE A 178 3.75 -0.79 17.19
N GLU A 179 4.74 -0.77 18.10
CA GLU A 179 5.50 0.44 18.39
C GLU A 179 6.32 0.91 17.18
N ARG A 180 6.88 -0.02 16.41
CA ARG A 180 7.67 0.27 15.21
C ARG A 180 6.82 0.92 14.12
N VAL A 181 5.66 0.33 13.81
CA VAL A 181 4.68 0.89 12.87
C VAL A 181 4.16 2.23 13.38
N GLY A 182 3.81 2.32 14.66
CA GLY A 182 3.34 3.56 15.29
C GLY A 182 4.34 4.71 15.14
N ARG A 183 5.65 4.44 15.29
CA ARG A 183 6.71 5.42 15.04
C ARG A 183 6.80 5.84 13.58
N LEU A 184 6.69 4.90 12.63
CA LEU A 184 6.70 5.21 11.19
C LEU A 184 5.51 6.07 10.79
N VAL A 185 4.29 5.68 11.18
CA VAL A 185 3.06 6.43 10.94
C VAL A 185 3.19 7.84 11.53
N SER A 186 3.62 7.96 12.80
CA SER A 186 3.83 9.26 13.44
C SER A 186 4.88 10.12 12.71
N THR A 187 5.91 9.50 12.15
CA THR A 187 6.96 10.18 11.38
C THR A 187 6.40 10.71 10.06
N ILE A 188 5.66 9.88 9.31
CA ILE A 188 5.00 10.28 8.06
C ILE A 188 4.02 11.43 8.31
N GLN A 189 3.19 11.34 9.34
CA GLN A 189 2.23 12.41 9.66
C GLN A 189 2.90 13.75 9.97
N ARG A 190 4.11 13.72 10.55
CA ARG A 190 4.87 14.94 10.91
C ARG A 190 5.70 15.48 9.76
N GLU A 191 6.30 14.60 8.95
CA GLU A 191 7.31 14.96 7.95
C GLU A 191 6.76 15.04 6.52
N SER A 192 5.66 14.35 6.22
CA SER A 192 5.12 14.22 4.87
C SER A 192 3.89 15.12 4.67
N GLU A 193 4.02 16.08 3.76
CA GLU A 193 2.88 16.87 3.26
C GLU A 193 1.95 15.98 2.42
N PRO A 194 0.63 16.00 2.66
CA PRO A 194 -0.34 15.26 1.85
C PRO A 194 -0.28 15.66 0.37
N LEU A 195 -0.47 14.68 -0.50
CA LEU A 195 -0.62 14.88 -1.94
C LEU A 195 -2.07 14.70 -2.35
N THR A 196 -2.44 15.20 -3.52
CA THR A 196 -3.75 14.99 -4.11
C THR A 196 -3.61 14.05 -5.30
N SER A 197 -4.42 13.00 -5.35
CA SER A 197 -4.52 12.18 -6.56
C SER A 197 -5.25 12.93 -7.64
N CYS A 198 -4.76 12.87 -8.88
CA CYS A 198 -5.45 13.48 -10.01
C CYS A 198 -6.81 12.81 -10.30
N TYR A 199 -6.97 11.56 -9.88
CA TYR A 199 -8.15 10.76 -10.15
C TYR A 199 -9.08 10.62 -8.94
N SER A 200 -8.82 11.34 -7.82
CA SER A 200 -9.60 11.20 -6.57
C SER A 200 -11.09 11.52 -6.70
N THR A 201 -11.52 12.23 -7.74
CA THR A 201 -12.92 12.54 -8.03
C THR A 201 -13.38 11.97 -9.38
N TYR A 202 -12.70 10.93 -9.88
CA TYR A 202 -13.02 10.31 -11.17
C TYR A 202 -14.46 9.79 -11.24
N ALA A 203 -15.00 9.26 -10.13
CA ALA A 203 -16.39 8.80 -10.07
C ALA A 203 -17.45 9.92 -10.22
N ASP A 204 -17.05 11.19 -10.15
CA ASP A 204 -17.92 12.33 -10.48
C ASP A 204 -17.91 12.62 -11.99
N LEU A 205 -16.85 12.22 -12.70
CA LEU A 205 -16.74 12.31 -14.16
C LEU A 205 -17.42 11.13 -14.86
N ASP A 206 -17.27 9.92 -14.31
CA ASP A 206 -17.91 8.71 -14.79
C ASP A 206 -18.56 7.95 -13.62
N THR A 207 -19.87 8.07 -13.51
CA THR A 207 -20.62 7.50 -12.38
C THR A 207 -20.65 5.97 -12.40
N SER A 208 -20.27 5.31 -13.49
CA SER A 208 -20.12 3.84 -13.50
C SER A 208 -18.99 3.35 -12.59
N TYR A 209 -18.07 4.25 -12.22
CA TYR A 209 -16.98 4.00 -11.29
C TYR A 209 -17.32 4.38 -9.84
N ARG A 210 -18.56 4.82 -9.57
CA ARG A 210 -18.99 5.18 -8.21
C ARG A 210 -19.13 3.93 -7.35
N THR A 211 -18.29 3.84 -6.32
CA THR A 211 -18.34 2.80 -5.28
C THR A 211 -18.21 3.44 -3.91
N ASP A 212 -18.76 2.77 -2.89
CA ASP A 212 -18.60 3.19 -1.51
C ASP A 212 -17.16 2.96 -0.99
N GLN A 213 -16.38 2.10 -1.66
CA GLN A 213 -15.08 1.65 -1.18
C GLN A 213 -13.95 2.67 -1.45
N TRP A 214 -13.93 3.31 -2.63
CA TRP A 214 -12.75 4.02 -3.12
C TRP A 214 -12.90 5.53 -3.29
N GLN A 215 -13.92 6.10 -2.63
CA GLN A 215 -14.05 7.54 -2.37
C GLN A 215 -13.82 8.46 -3.59
N GLY A 216 -14.18 7.99 -4.78
CA GLY A 216 -14.07 8.76 -6.03
C GLY A 216 -12.92 8.37 -6.95
N GLU A 217 -11.93 7.60 -6.48
CA GLU A 217 -10.92 6.99 -7.34
C GLU A 217 -11.54 5.99 -8.33
N PRO A 218 -10.88 5.68 -9.46
CA PRO A 218 -11.32 4.63 -10.35
C PRO A 218 -11.31 3.28 -9.64
N ILE A 219 -12.05 2.33 -10.22
CA ILE A 219 -12.22 0.97 -9.67
C ILE A 219 -11.19 -0.03 -10.19
N TYR A 220 -10.36 0.41 -11.14
CA TYR A 220 -9.19 -0.34 -11.54
C TYR A 220 -8.22 0.57 -12.27
N THR A 221 -6.95 0.31 -12.03
CA THR A 221 -5.86 0.69 -12.93
C THR A 221 -5.07 -0.55 -13.35
N ASN A 222 -5.18 -1.67 -12.62
CA ASN A 222 -4.82 -3.02 -13.05
C ASN A 222 -6.11 -3.84 -13.28
N TYR A 223 -6.18 -4.58 -14.39
CA TYR A 223 -7.36 -5.40 -14.73
C TYR A 223 -6.95 -6.79 -15.21
N THR A 224 -6.67 -7.69 -14.28
CA THR A 224 -6.36 -9.11 -14.55
C THR A 224 -7.41 -10.02 -13.88
N ASN A 225 -7.01 -11.20 -13.41
CA ASN A 225 -7.81 -11.99 -12.48
C ASN A 225 -8.13 -11.16 -11.22
N TRP A 226 -7.13 -10.43 -10.72
CA TRP A 226 -7.31 -9.39 -9.72
C TRP A 226 -7.56 -8.04 -10.39
N LYS A 227 -8.40 -7.19 -9.80
CA LYS A 227 -8.76 -5.88 -10.33
C LYS A 227 -8.73 -4.86 -9.21
N GLY A 228 -8.09 -3.73 -9.45
CA GLY A 228 -8.07 -2.64 -8.48
C GLY A 228 -7.14 -1.51 -8.88
N THR A 229 -7.23 -0.43 -8.12
CA THR A 229 -6.45 0.79 -8.35
C THR A 229 -5.17 0.73 -7.55
N LEU A 230 -4.04 0.73 -8.26
CA LEU A 230 -2.68 0.67 -7.70
C LEU A 230 -1.82 1.84 -8.19
N ASP A 231 -2.21 2.45 -9.31
CA ASP A 231 -1.46 3.49 -10.00
C ASP A 231 -2.02 4.86 -9.66
N TYR A 232 -1.11 5.82 -9.43
CA TYR A 232 -1.52 7.18 -9.09
C TYR A 232 -0.63 8.22 -9.75
N ILE A 233 -1.26 9.32 -10.17
CA ILE A 233 -0.58 10.60 -10.41
C ILE A 233 -0.92 11.50 -9.22
N LEU A 234 -0.02 11.55 -8.25
CA LEU A 234 -0.18 12.40 -7.07
C LEU A 234 0.48 13.76 -7.31
N TYR A 235 -0.10 14.85 -6.81
CA TYR A 235 0.51 16.18 -6.93
C TYR A 235 0.28 17.03 -5.69
N THR A 236 1.11 18.05 -5.48
CA THR A 236 0.82 19.08 -4.47
C THR A 236 -0.08 20.16 -5.08
N PRO A 237 -1.29 20.40 -4.54
CA PRO A 237 -2.07 21.57 -4.90
C PRO A 237 -1.38 22.82 -4.36
N ALA A 238 -0.51 23.40 -5.17
CA ALA A 238 0.26 24.58 -4.83
C ALA A 238 -0.12 25.74 -5.75
N ALA A 239 0.20 26.97 -5.32
CA ALA A 239 0.00 28.17 -6.11
C ALA A 239 0.74 28.06 -7.45
N GLY A 240 0.00 27.67 -8.49
CA GLY A 240 0.44 27.63 -9.88
C GLY A 240 0.56 26.27 -10.55
N LEU A 241 0.00 25.21 -9.98
CA LEU A 241 -0.30 23.98 -10.71
C LEU A 241 -1.76 23.58 -10.44
N SER A 242 -2.60 23.65 -11.48
CA SER A 242 -4.01 23.27 -11.39
C SER A 242 -4.31 22.12 -12.33
N LEU A 243 -4.93 21.07 -11.80
CA LEU A 243 -5.44 19.96 -12.61
C LEU A 243 -6.61 20.49 -13.46
N GLN A 244 -6.55 20.28 -14.78
CA GLN A 244 -7.59 20.70 -15.72
C GLN A 244 -8.48 19.53 -16.13
N SER A 245 -7.86 18.41 -16.47
CA SER A 245 -8.59 17.23 -16.93
C SER A 245 -7.75 15.98 -16.73
N VAL A 246 -8.42 14.84 -16.70
CA VAL A 246 -7.81 13.51 -16.74
C VAL A 246 -8.34 12.75 -17.95
N LEU A 247 -7.54 11.80 -18.45
CA LEU A 247 -7.98 10.90 -19.51
C LEU A 247 -8.99 9.89 -18.94
N SER A 248 -10.13 9.77 -19.61
CA SER A 248 -11.13 8.75 -19.31
C SER A 248 -10.54 7.34 -19.48
N LEU A 249 -10.84 6.46 -18.54
CA LEU A 249 -10.46 5.06 -18.59
C LEU A 249 -11.26 4.31 -19.67
N PRO A 250 -10.71 3.26 -20.29
CA PRO A 250 -11.43 2.45 -21.26
C PRO A 250 -12.70 1.82 -20.68
N PRO A 251 -13.77 1.65 -21.47
CA PRO A 251 -14.95 0.95 -21.01
C PRO A 251 -14.65 -0.53 -20.78
N GLU A 252 -15.24 -1.12 -19.73
CA GLU A 252 -14.95 -2.48 -19.26
C GLU A 252 -15.06 -3.55 -20.37
N ILE A 253 -15.94 -3.35 -21.35
CA ILE A 253 -16.11 -4.27 -22.49
C ILE A 253 -14.82 -4.46 -23.31
N GLN A 254 -13.94 -3.45 -23.35
CA GLN A 254 -12.65 -3.53 -24.04
C GLN A 254 -11.55 -4.18 -23.18
N LEU A 255 -11.81 -4.34 -21.88
CA LEU A 255 -10.87 -4.92 -20.92
C LEU A 255 -11.10 -6.43 -20.72
N LYS A 256 -12.29 -6.94 -21.05
CA LYS A 256 -12.64 -8.36 -20.88
C LYS A 256 -11.95 -9.26 -21.90
N PRO A 257 -11.57 -10.50 -21.52
CA PRO A 257 -11.74 -11.10 -20.20
C PRO A 257 -10.73 -10.61 -19.15
N GLY A 258 -9.66 -9.97 -19.58
CA GLY A 258 -8.60 -9.40 -18.77
C GLY A 258 -7.57 -8.70 -19.65
N LEU A 259 -6.64 -8.01 -19.01
CA LEU A 259 -5.46 -7.41 -19.62
C LEU A 259 -4.20 -8.25 -19.33
N PRO A 260 -3.16 -8.20 -20.18
CA PRO A 260 -3.13 -7.55 -21.49
C PRO A 260 -4.03 -8.27 -22.52
N ASN A 261 -4.37 -7.58 -23.62
CA ASN A 261 -5.13 -8.14 -24.74
C ASN A 261 -4.68 -7.55 -26.09
N ASP A 262 -5.37 -7.87 -27.19
CA ASP A 262 -5.02 -7.44 -28.55
C ASP A 262 -5.03 -5.91 -28.75
N VAL A 263 -5.68 -5.17 -27.87
CA VAL A 263 -5.80 -3.70 -27.90
C VAL A 263 -4.89 -3.03 -26.88
N PHE A 264 -4.71 -3.64 -25.71
CA PHE A 264 -3.97 -3.08 -24.59
C PHE A 264 -2.76 -3.96 -24.24
N PRO A 265 -1.52 -3.45 -24.39
CA PRO A 265 -0.30 -4.25 -24.28
C PRO A 265 0.18 -4.50 -22.83
N SER A 266 -0.51 -3.96 -21.83
CA SER A 266 -0.20 -4.12 -20.41
C SER A 266 -1.46 -4.52 -19.64
N ASP A 267 -1.26 -5.22 -18.54
CA ASP A 267 -2.22 -5.48 -17.47
C ASP A 267 -2.68 -4.22 -16.72
N HIS A 268 -1.93 -3.12 -16.81
CA HIS A 268 -2.26 -1.82 -16.28
C HIS A 268 -2.78 -0.85 -17.35
N ILE A 269 -3.60 0.11 -16.92
CA ILE A 269 -4.19 1.18 -17.72
C ILE A 269 -3.38 2.46 -17.49
N SER A 270 -2.96 3.10 -18.58
CA SER A 270 -2.21 4.35 -18.51
C SER A 270 -3.08 5.49 -17.97
N LEU A 271 -2.59 6.15 -16.92
CA LEU A 271 -3.16 7.39 -16.40
C LEU A 271 -2.55 8.61 -17.12
N VAL A 272 -3.38 9.61 -17.43
CA VAL A 272 -2.93 10.85 -18.05
C VAL A 272 -3.68 12.02 -17.40
N ALA A 273 -2.92 13.00 -16.90
CA ALA A 273 -3.46 14.23 -16.34
C ALA A 273 -2.94 15.43 -17.12
N ARG A 274 -3.83 16.38 -17.40
CA ARG A 274 -3.49 17.69 -17.95
C ARG A 274 -3.50 18.71 -16.83
N PHE A 275 -2.39 19.43 -16.71
CA PHE A 275 -2.28 20.53 -15.77
C PHE A 275 -2.15 21.85 -16.53
N ASP A 276 -2.78 22.89 -15.98
CA ASP A 276 -2.37 24.25 -16.24
C ASP A 276 -1.34 24.64 -15.21
N ILE A 277 -0.28 25.25 -15.68
CA ILE A 277 0.70 25.89 -14.84
C ILE A 277 0.30 27.35 -14.84
N ALA A 278 0.19 27.97 -13.67
CA ALA A 278 0.01 29.42 -13.60
C ALA A 278 1.26 30.06 -14.20
N ARG A 279 1.10 30.39 -15.47
CA ARG A 279 1.90 31.34 -16.19
C ARG A 279 1.43 32.71 -15.74
N MET A 280 2.39 33.61 -15.65
CA MET A 280 2.06 35.02 -15.42
C MET A 280 1.32 35.56 -16.64
#